data_AF-A6F1J9-F1
#
_entry.id   AF-A6F1J9-F1
#
_cell.length_a   1.000
_cell.length_b   1.000
_cell.length_c   1.000
_cell.angle_alpha   90.00
_cell.angle_beta   90.00
_cell.angle_gamma   90.00
#
_symmetry.space_group_name_H-M   'P 1'
#
loop_
_entity.id
_entity.type
_entity.pdbx_description
1 polymer ?
#
loop_
_entity_poly.entity_id
_entity_poly.type
_entity_poly.pdbx_seq_one_letter_code
_entity_poly.pdbx_strand_id
1 'polypeptide(L)'
;MPLFVEAWMMSVQNFPFGMGPQSWLTHEPITDAYREGAKIGHPHNMYLMWAAEYGWLVIGLILVVAGQAIRNFLIRRTAILESGNTSEAIIFAGITASISGALFHGSVSAVFMAPGSMLVGILVLSAFWGLLYRSEARPKHGILKKRVKKSYCWLVIMVLLLAWFGWMRETIIYYEAMKADEEQYMEGSGGGIMPRFWYHGNFPRFEELKQ
;
A
#
# COMPACT_ATOMS: atom_id res chain seq x y z
N MET A 1 -12.72 15.29 -13.67
CA MET A 1 -13.66 15.32 -12.51
C MET A 1 -14.42 14.00 -12.33
N PRO A 2 -14.92 13.31 -13.38
CA PRO A 2 -15.66 12.04 -13.22
C PRO A 2 -14.87 10.96 -12.46
N LEU A 3 -13.57 10.81 -12.76
CA LEU A 3 -12.69 9.82 -12.11
C LEU A 3 -12.57 10.01 -10.58
N PHE A 4 -12.65 11.26 -10.09
CA PHE A 4 -12.53 11.52 -8.65
C PHE A 4 -13.84 11.22 -7.93
N VAL A 5 -14.97 11.54 -8.57
CA VAL A 5 -16.29 11.20 -8.04
C VAL A 5 -16.47 9.68 -8.03
N GLU A 6 -16.07 8.99 -9.11
CA GLU A 6 -16.09 7.54 -9.17
C GLU A 6 -15.24 6.91 -8.06
N ALA A 7 -13.98 7.34 -7.91
CA ALA A 7 -13.10 6.83 -6.87
C ALA A 7 -13.62 7.11 -5.45
N TRP A 8 -14.25 8.27 -5.24
CA TRP A 8 -14.94 8.57 -3.99
C TRP A 8 -16.09 7.59 -3.74
N MET A 9 -16.95 7.36 -4.73
CA MET A 9 -18.06 6.42 -4.62
C MET A 9 -17.58 4.99 -4.35
N MET A 10 -16.53 4.53 -5.04
CA MET A 10 -15.89 3.25 -4.76
C MET A 10 -15.41 3.15 -3.31
N SER A 11 -14.79 4.21 -2.77
CA SER A 11 -14.25 4.21 -1.41
C SER A 11 -15.30 4.04 -0.30
N VAL A 12 -16.57 4.28 -0.61
CA VAL A 12 -17.69 4.15 0.33
C VAL A 12 -18.52 2.89 0.13
N GLN A 13 -18.40 2.18 -1.01
CA GLN A 13 -19.16 0.94 -1.29
C GLN A 13 -18.96 -0.11 -0.20
N ASN A 14 -17.70 -0.37 0.16
CA ASN A 14 -17.31 -1.37 1.15
C ASN A 14 -16.62 -0.72 2.35
N PHE A 15 -17.17 0.38 2.86
CA PHE A 15 -16.57 1.09 3.98
C PHE A 15 -16.45 0.18 5.22
N PRO A 16 -15.31 0.15 5.95
CA PRO A 16 -14.07 0.92 5.75
C PRO A 16 -12.95 0.19 4.99
N PHE A 17 -13.24 -0.95 4.34
CA PHE A 17 -12.25 -1.89 3.80
C PHE A 17 -11.91 -1.71 2.31
N GLY A 18 -12.74 -0.97 1.56
CA GLY A 18 -12.52 -0.76 0.13
C GLY A 18 -12.93 -1.94 -0.75
N MET A 19 -12.76 -1.80 -2.06
CA MET A 19 -13.26 -2.77 -3.06
C MET A 19 -12.24 -3.87 -3.42
N GLY A 20 -11.02 -3.78 -2.93
CA GLY A 20 -9.93 -4.73 -3.20
C GLY A 20 -8.86 -4.19 -4.16
N PRO A 21 -7.69 -4.84 -4.22
CA PRO A 21 -6.61 -4.43 -5.11
C PRO A 21 -7.05 -4.50 -6.58
N GLN A 22 -6.60 -3.53 -7.38
CA GLN A 22 -6.93 -3.39 -8.82
C GLN A 22 -8.42 -3.20 -9.13
N SER A 23 -9.29 -2.98 -8.13
CA SER A 23 -10.71 -2.76 -8.36
C SER A 23 -10.98 -1.52 -9.21
N TRP A 24 -10.04 -0.57 -9.28
CA TRP A 24 -10.17 0.57 -10.19
C TRP A 24 -10.35 0.13 -11.65
N LEU A 25 -9.67 -0.94 -12.06
CA LEU A 25 -9.72 -1.44 -13.44
C LEU A 25 -10.90 -2.37 -13.69
N THR A 26 -11.45 -3.00 -12.65
CA THR A 26 -12.42 -4.10 -12.77
C THR A 26 -13.80 -3.82 -12.22
N HIS A 27 -14.01 -2.71 -11.49
CA HIS A 27 -15.32 -2.36 -10.98
C HIS A 27 -16.29 -2.00 -12.11
N GLU A 28 -17.56 -2.36 -11.90
CA GLU A 28 -18.65 -1.85 -12.72
C GLU A 28 -18.83 -0.34 -12.48
N PRO A 29 -19.01 0.47 -13.55
CA PRO A 29 -19.24 1.90 -13.41
C PRO A 29 -20.42 2.23 -12.50
N ILE A 30 -20.14 2.98 -11.44
CA ILE A 30 -21.10 3.41 -10.42
C ILE A 30 -21.79 4.70 -10.85
N THR A 31 -21.04 5.67 -11.40
CA THR A 31 -21.60 6.96 -11.84
C THR A 31 -21.83 7.02 -13.34
N ASP A 32 -22.95 7.66 -13.74
CA ASP A 32 -23.28 7.85 -15.16
C ASP A 32 -22.21 8.66 -15.90
N ALA A 33 -21.65 9.68 -15.25
CA ALA A 33 -20.56 10.49 -15.80
C ALA A 33 -19.28 9.70 -16.08
N TYR A 34 -18.99 8.66 -15.28
CA TYR A 34 -17.87 7.76 -15.54
C TYR A 34 -18.21 6.75 -16.65
N ARG A 35 -19.45 6.26 -16.69
CA ARG A 35 -19.96 5.36 -17.73
C ARG A 35 -19.94 5.98 -19.12
N GLU A 36 -20.33 7.24 -19.23
CA GLU A 36 -20.40 8.02 -20.48
C GLU A 36 -19.05 8.64 -20.88
N GLY A 37 -18.09 8.68 -19.96
CA GLY A 37 -16.77 9.27 -20.18
C GLY A 37 -15.79 8.34 -20.91
N ALA A 38 -14.69 8.92 -21.41
CA ALA A 38 -13.57 8.14 -21.93
C ALA A 38 -12.90 7.35 -20.77
N LYS A 39 -12.92 6.02 -20.84
CA LYS A 39 -12.42 5.07 -19.82
C LYS A 39 -10.89 5.07 -19.63
N ILE A 40 -10.18 6.09 -20.10
CA ILE A 40 -8.71 6.08 -20.15
C ILE A 40 -8.17 6.91 -19.00
N GLY A 41 -7.82 6.24 -17.90
CA GLY A 41 -7.03 6.82 -16.81
C GLY A 41 -7.44 6.35 -15.42
N HIS A 42 -6.59 6.66 -14.45
CA HIS A 42 -6.88 6.56 -13.02
C HIS A 42 -7.01 7.98 -12.44
N PRO A 43 -7.68 8.19 -11.30
CA PRO A 43 -7.61 9.47 -10.61
C PRO A 43 -6.14 9.81 -10.33
N HIS A 44 -5.69 11.01 -10.70
CA HIS A 44 -4.38 11.54 -10.29
C HIS A 44 -4.35 11.95 -8.79
N ASN A 45 -5.02 11.17 -7.95
CA ASN A 45 -5.07 11.32 -6.51
C ASN A 45 -4.88 9.94 -5.89
N MET A 46 -3.63 9.61 -5.53
CA MET A 46 -3.28 8.28 -5.00
C MET A 46 -4.05 7.95 -3.72
N TYR A 47 -4.32 8.94 -2.87
CA TYR A 47 -4.94 8.70 -1.58
C TYR A 47 -6.39 8.29 -1.75
N LEU A 48 -7.09 8.92 -2.70
CA LEU A 48 -8.45 8.55 -3.05
C LEU A 48 -8.50 7.18 -3.73
N MET A 49 -7.53 6.88 -4.60
CA MET A 49 -7.41 5.55 -5.21
C MET A 49 -7.13 4.47 -4.17
N TRP A 50 -6.22 4.72 -3.23
CA TRP A 50 -5.96 3.79 -2.13
C TRP A 50 -7.17 3.63 -1.21
N ALA A 51 -7.95 4.68 -0.97
CA ALA A 51 -9.20 4.58 -0.23
C ALA A 51 -10.24 3.74 -0.98
N ALA A 52 -10.32 3.86 -2.31
CA ALA A 52 -11.19 3.05 -3.15
C ALA A 52 -10.81 1.56 -3.12
N GLU A 53 -9.53 1.24 -3.32
CA GLU A 53 -9.05 -0.15 -3.43
C GLU A 53 -8.81 -0.81 -2.06
N TYR A 54 -8.15 -0.12 -1.13
CA TYR A 54 -7.70 -0.66 0.15
C TYR A 54 -8.47 -0.13 1.37
N GLY A 55 -9.38 0.82 1.15
CA GLY A 55 -10.27 1.33 2.20
C GLY A 55 -9.70 2.45 3.06
N TRP A 56 -10.61 3.16 3.72
CA TRP A 56 -10.31 4.25 4.65
C TRP A 56 -9.56 3.78 5.90
N LEU A 57 -9.70 2.50 6.29
CA LEU A 57 -8.92 1.93 7.38
C LEU A 57 -7.41 2.01 7.09
N VAL A 58 -6.99 1.70 5.86
CA VAL A 58 -5.59 1.80 5.44
C VAL A 58 -5.11 3.24 5.43
N ILE A 59 -5.93 4.17 4.93
CA ILE A 59 -5.62 5.62 4.99
C ILE A 59 -5.42 6.07 6.44
N GLY A 60 -6.29 5.65 7.36
CA GLY A 60 -6.15 5.92 8.79
C GLY A 60 -4.83 5.40 9.37
N LEU A 61 -4.44 4.18 9.02
CA LEU A 61 -3.16 3.60 9.46
C LEU A 61 -1.95 4.37 8.90
N ILE A 62 -1.99 4.78 7.63
CA ILE A 62 -0.95 5.62 7.02
C ILE A 62 -0.83 6.96 7.77
N LEU A 63 -1.95 7.59 8.11
CA LEU A 63 -1.96 8.85 8.89
C LEU A 63 -1.39 8.66 10.30
N VAL A 64 -1.65 7.52 10.95
CA VAL A 64 -1.05 7.18 12.25
C VAL A 64 0.47 7.02 12.14
N VAL A 65 0.96 6.37 11.09
CA VAL A 65 2.41 6.24 10.84
C VAL A 65 3.03 7.59 10.53
N ALA A 66 2.39 8.42 9.71
CA ALA A 66 2.85 9.78 9.40
C ALA A 66 2.91 10.66 10.67
N GLY A 67 1.88 10.61 11.52
CA GLY A 67 1.86 11.32 12.80
C GLY A 67 3.00 10.88 13.73
N GLN A 68 3.29 9.57 13.78
CA GLN A 68 4.45 9.05 14.51
C GLN A 68 5.78 9.54 13.92
N ALA A 69 5.92 9.55 12.59
CA ALA A 69 7.11 10.09 11.93
C ALA A 69 7.34 11.56 12.28
N ILE A 70 6.29 12.40 12.19
CA ILE A 70 6.35 13.83 12.53
C ILE A 70 6.77 14.02 14.00
N ARG A 71 6.15 13.27 14.92
CA ARG A 71 6.52 13.33 16.33
C ARG A 71 7.98 12.96 16.56
N ASN A 72 8.45 11.84 15.97
CA ASN A 72 9.83 11.39 16.11
C ASN A 72 10.81 12.37 15.47
N PHE A 73 10.45 12.97 14.34
CA PHE A 73 11.21 14.03 13.69
C PHE A 73 11.39 15.23 14.60
N LEU A 74 10.31 15.73 15.23
CA LEU A 74 10.39 16.88 16.13
C LEU A 74 11.29 16.59 17.34
N ILE A 75 11.17 15.40 17.94
CA ILE A 75 12.03 14.96 19.05
C ILE A 75 13.49 14.89 18.60
N ARG A 76 13.76 14.24 17.46
CA ARG A 76 15.12 14.05 16.94
C ARG A 76 15.77 15.38 16.57
N ARG A 77 15.01 16.28 15.94
CA ARG A 77 15.44 17.65 15.61
C ARG A 77 15.90 18.39 16.84
N THR A 78 15.09 18.42 17.91
CA THR A 78 15.45 19.10 19.16
C THR A 78 16.73 18.51 19.75
N ALA A 79 16.86 17.18 19.81
CA ALA A 79 18.05 16.52 20.35
C ALA A 79 19.34 16.83 19.56
N ILE A 80 19.25 16.99 18.23
CA ILE A 80 20.41 17.36 17.39
C ILE A 80 20.77 18.84 17.60
N LEU A 81 19.78 19.72 17.73
CA LEU A 81 20.04 21.14 18.01
C LEU A 81 20.68 21.33 19.38
N GLU A 82 20.23 20.59 20.39
CA GLU A 82 20.81 20.59 21.75
C GLU A 82 22.22 20.01 21.80
N SER A 83 22.55 19.04 20.95
CA SER A 83 23.90 18.44 20.92
C SER A 83 24.97 19.38 20.34
N GLY A 84 24.56 20.44 19.63
CA GLY A 84 25.48 21.36 18.95
C GLY A 84 26.26 20.71 17.79
N ASN A 85 25.91 19.49 17.38
CA ASN A 85 26.62 18.78 16.31
C ASN A 85 26.15 19.24 14.93
N THR A 86 26.81 20.26 14.38
CA THR A 86 26.48 20.86 13.08
C THR A 86 26.54 19.86 11.92
N SER A 87 27.47 18.90 11.94
CA SER A 87 27.60 17.90 10.88
C SER A 87 26.38 16.97 10.84
N GLU A 88 25.97 16.48 12.01
CA GLU A 88 24.77 15.65 12.17
C GLU A 88 23.50 16.43 11.78
N ALA A 89 23.41 17.71 12.12
CA ALA A 89 22.31 18.59 11.74
C ALA A 89 22.19 18.74 10.21
N ILE A 90 23.32 18.95 9.51
CA ILE A 90 23.34 19.08 8.05
C ILE A 90 22.90 17.78 7.38
N ILE A 91 23.43 16.63 7.80
CA ILE A 91 23.06 15.32 7.25
C ILE A 91 21.57 15.04 7.48
N PHE A 92 21.08 15.28 8.69
CA PHE A 92 19.67 15.07 9.04
C PHE A 92 18.73 15.97 8.22
N ALA A 93 19.08 17.25 8.06
CA ALA A 93 18.33 18.19 7.24
C ALA A 93 18.32 17.78 5.76
N GLY A 94 19.48 17.40 5.21
CA GLY A 94 19.61 16.97 3.82
C GLY A 94 18.78 15.72 3.49
N ILE A 95 18.85 14.69 4.35
CA ILE A 95 18.05 13.47 4.20
C ILE A 95 16.56 13.78 4.31
N THR A 96 16.16 14.58 5.30
CA THR A 96 14.75 14.96 5.49
C THR A 96 14.22 15.72 4.28
N ALA A 97 14.98 16.68 3.75
CA ALA A 97 14.60 17.46 2.58
C ALA A 97 14.45 16.58 1.33
N SER A 98 15.40 15.68 1.09
CA SER A 98 15.36 14.72 -0.02
C SER A 98 14.11 13.85 0.02
N ILE A 99 13.81 13.25 1.19
CA ILE A 99 12.66 12.37 1.35
C ILE A 99 11.34 13.14 1.26
N SER A 100 11.28 14.32 1.85
CA SER A 100 10.10 15.19 1.72
C SER A 100 9.84 15.53 0.26
N GLY A 101 10.88 15.93 -0.49
CA GLY A 101 10.80 16.16 -1.93
C GLY A 101 10.29 14.95 -2.71
N ALA A 102 10.82 13.75 -2.42
CA ALA A 102 10.38 12.51 -3.04
C ALA A 102 8.91 12.18 -2.72
N LEU A 103 8.46 12.40 -1.48
CA LEU A 103 7.07 12.18 -1.07
C LEU A 103 6.11 13.17 -1.73
N PHE A 104 6.46 14.46 -1.77
CA PHE A 104 5.67 15.48 -2.46
C PHE A 104 5.58 15.19 -3.96
N HIS A 105 6.70 14.90 -4.62
CA HIS A 105 6.71 14.54 -6.03
C HIS A 105 5.90 13.27 -6.27
N GLY A 106 6.08 12.23 -5.44
CA GLY A 106 5.34 10.98 -5.52
C GLY A 106 3.83 11.19 -5.44
N SER A 107 3.36 12.07 -4.54
CA SER A 107 1.93 12.38 -4.32
C SER A 107 1.18 12.83 -5.58
N VAL A 108 1.87 13.46 -6.53
CA VAL A 108 1.29 13.98 -7.78
C VAL A 108 1.65 13.17 -9.03
N SER A 109 2.71 12.36 -8.97
CA SER A 109 3.31 11.71 -10.15
C SER A 109 2.94 10.24 -10.36
N ALA A 110 1.91 9.74 -9.66
CA ALA A 110 1.47 8.34 -9.75
C ALA A 110 2.54 7.30 -9.34
N VAL A 111 3.75 7.72 -8.93
CA VAL A 111 4.89 6.84 -8.64
C VAL A 111 4.57 5.85 -7.52
N PHE A 112 3.79 6.23 -6.51
CA PHE A 112 3.36 5.29 -5.47
C PHE A 112 2.11 4.49 -5.85
N MET A 113 1.83 4.26 -7.13
CA MET A 113 0.77 3.34 -7.58
C MET A 113 1.32 2.09 -8.24
N ALA A 114 2.57 2.13 -8.74
CA ALA A 114 3.24 0.96 -9.27
C ALA A 114 3.88 0.13 -8.14
N PRO A 115 3.66 -1.20 -8.09
CA PRO A 115 4.22 -2.04 -7.03
C PRO A 115 5.76 -1.98 -6.91
N GLY A 116 6.46 -1.90 -8.05
CA GLY A 116 7.93 -1.86 -8.06
C GLY A 116 8.52 -0.63 -7.37
N SER A 117 7.95 0.56 -7.60
CA SER A 117 8.38 1.79 -6.94
C SER A 117 7.94 1.85 -5.47
N MET A 118 6.80 1.25 -5.10
CA MET A 118 6.42 1.09 -3.70
C MET A 118 7.45 0.27 -2.91
N LEU A 119 8.00 -0.81 -3.48
CA LEU A 119 9.04 -1.63 -2.83
C LEU A 119 10.31 -0.82 -2.52
N VAL A 120 10.77 -0.01 -3.47
CA VAL A 120 11.90 0.91 -3.25
C VAL A 120 11.54 1.93 -2.16
N GLY A 121 10.32 2.47 -2.21
CA GLY A 121 9.79 3.37 -1.19
C GLY A 121 9.85 2.77 0.23
N ILE A 122 9.49 1.49 0.39
CA ILE A 122 9.59 0.79 1.67
C ILE A 122 11.02 0.79 2.20
N LEU A 123 12.00 0.46 1.37
CA LEU A 123 13.42 0.43 1.79
C LEU A 123 13.91 1.81 2.23
N VAL A 124 13.64 2.83 1.42
CA VAL A 124 14.06 4.22 1.70
C VAL A 124 13.39 4.77 2.96
N LEU A 125 12.07 4.59 3.08
CA LEU A 125 11.31 5.07 4.25
C LEU A 125 11.67 4.30 5.51
N SER A 126 12.04 3.01 5.42
CA SER A 126 12.52 2.24 6.57
C SER A 126 13.87 2.74 7.08
N ALA A 127 14.80 3.05 6.18
CA ALA A 127 16.09 3.65 6.54
C ALA A 127 15.89 5.02 7.23
N PHE A 128 14.99 5.84 6.69
CA PHE A 128 14.63 7.11 7.30
C PHE A 128 13.97 6.96 8.66
N TRP A 129 13.08 5.99 8.81
CA TRP A 129 12.48 5.68 10.10
C TRP A 129 13.53 5.33 11.16
N GLY A 130 14.58 4.58 10.75
CA GLY A 130 15.74 4.33 11.59
C GLY A 130 16.49 5.61 12.01
N LEU A 131 16.62 6.58 11.10
CA LEU A 131 17.24 7.87 11.40
C LEU A 131 16.40 8.73 12.38
N LEU A 132 15.07 8.66 12.27
CA LEU A 132 14.15 9.32 13.19
C LEU A 132 14.16 8.70 14.59
N TYR A 133 14.38 7.39 14.67
CA TYR A 133 14.28 6.65 15.93
C TYR A 133 15.61 6.64 16.68
N ARG A 134 15.67 7.36 17.81
CA ARG A 134 16.81 7.27 18.73
C ARG A 134 16.56 6.13 19.73
N SER A 135 17.49 5.18 19.83
CA SER A 135 17.54 4.25 20.95
C SER A 135 18.08 4.97 22.19
N GLU A 136 17.33 5.93 22.72
CA GLU A 136 17.56 6.35 24.09
C GLU A 136 17.27 5.14 24.97
N ALA A 137 18.27 4.73 25.77
CA ALA A 137 18.18 3.58 26.65
C ALA A 137 16.93 3.75 27.52
N ARG A 138 15.84 3.06 27.13
CA ARG A 138 14.54 3.23 27.77
C ARG A 138 14.73 3.01 29.28
N PRO A 139 14.22 3.89 30.15
CA PRO A 139 14.23 3.63 31.59
C PRO A 139 13.59 2.26 31.82
N LYS A 140 14.23 1.43 32.67
CA LYS A 140 13.82 0.04 32.97
C LYS A 140 12.37 0.00 33.49
N HIS A 141 11.39 0.05 32.58
CA HIS A 141 9.98 -0.06 32.92
C HIS A 141 9.72 -1.48 33.44
N GLY A 142 8.99 -1.55 34.55
CA GLY A 142 8.77 -2.75 35.36
C GLY A 142 8.37 -4.00 34.57
N ILE A 143 8.84 -5.15 35.06
CA ILE A 143 8.78 -6.47 34.41
C ILE A 143 7.35 -6.85 33.97
N LEU A 144 6.31 -6.42 34.69
CA LEU A 144 4.90 -6.67 34.33
C LEU A 144 4.47 -5.97 33.03
N LYS A 145 4.82 -4.68 32.81
CA LYS A 145 4.46 -3.94 31.59
C LYS A 145 5.16 -4.51 30.34
N LYS A 146 6.31 -5.16 30.50
CA LYS A 146 7.02 -5.83 29.40
C LYS A 146 6.33 -7.12 28.94
N ARG A 147 5.69 -7.89 29.84
CA ARG A 147 5.07 -9.18 29.50
C ARG A 147 3.77 -9.02 28.71
N VAL A 148 2.95 -8.03 29.07
CA VAL A 148 1.72 -7.67 28.32
C VAL A 148 2.07 -7.10 26.93
N LYS A 149 3.09 -6.26 26.85
CA LYS A 149 3.57 -5.74 25.55
C LYS A 149 4.15 -6.83 24.65
N LYS A 150 4.86 -7.82 25.21
CA LYS A 150 5.43 -8.95 24.46
C LYS A 150 4.35 -9.89 23.93
N SER A 151 3.33 -10.22 24.74
CA SER A 151 2.20 -11.05 24.31
C SER A 151 1.37 -10.37 23.22
N TYR A 152 1.12 -9.06 23.34
CA TYR A 152 0.47 -8.29 22.27
C TYR A 152 1.28 -8.30 20.97
N CYS A 153 2.60 -8.09 21.03
CA CYS A 153 3.45 -8.19 19.84
C CYS A 153 3.39 -9.57 19.18
N TRP A 154 3.42 -10.65 19.95
CA TRP A 154 3.29 -12.01 19.41
C TRP A 154 1.92 -12.26 18.80
N LEU A 155 0.84 -11.77 19.40
CA LEU A 155 -0.50 -11.86 18.84
C LEU A 155 -0.57 -11.14 17.48
N VAL A 156 -0.04 -9.92 17.39
CA VAL A 156 0.01 -9.16 16.12
C VAL A 156 0.82 -9.92 15.08
N ILE A 157 2.00 -10.44 15.43
CA ILE A 157 2.83 -11.25 14.51
C ILE A 157 2.05 -12.48 14.04
N MET A 158 1.38 -13.18 14.95
CA MET A 158 0.59 -14.37 14.61
C MET A 158 -0.56 -14.03 13.66
N VAL A 159 -1.30 -12.95 13.91
CA VAL A 159 -2.38 -12.49 13.02
C VAL A 159 -1.83 -12.13 11.64
N LEU A 160 -0.71 -11.43 11.58
CA LEU A 160 -0.06 -11.08 10.30
C LEU A 160 0.41 -12.32 9.55
N LEU A 161 0.97 -13.31 10.24
CA LEU A 161 1.39 -14.57 9.63
C LEU A 161 0.19 -15.36 9.10
N LEU A 162 -0.91 -15.45 9.87
CA LEU A 162 -2.13 -16.12 9.42
C LEU A 162 -2.74 -15.43 8.19
N ALA A 163 -2.79 -14.09 8.19
CA ALA A 163 -3.23 -13.32 7.03
C ALA A 163 -2.32 -13.56 5.82
N TRP A 164 -0.99 -13.59 6.02
CA TRP A 164 -0.02 -13.87 4.98
C TRP A 164 -0.17 -15.30 4.42
N PHE A 165 -0.35 -16.31 5.26
CA PHE A 165 -0.60 -17.69 4.82
C PHE A 165 -1.91 -17.80 4.03
N GLY A 166 -2.97 -17.12 4.49
CA GLY A 166 -4.23 -17.06 3.75
C GLY A 166 -4.04 -16.43 2.36
N TRP A 167 -3.35 -15.31 2.28
CA TRP A 167 -3.03 -14.65 1.02
C TRP A 167 -2.13 -15.50 0.09
N MET A 168 -1.11 -16.16 0.64
CA MET A 168 -0.26 -17.09 -0.12
C MET A 168 -1.07 -18.24 -0.71
N ARG A 169 -2.03 -18.79 0.04
CA ARG A 169 -2.92 -19.84 -0.46
C ARG A 169 -3.72 -19.35 -1.67
N GLU A 170 -4.36 -18.19 -1.59
CA GLU A 170 -5.11 -17.63 -2.72
C GLU A 170 -4.20 -17.35 -3.93
N THR A 171 -2.96 -16.93 -3.69
CA THR A 171 -1.96 -16.70 -4.74
C THR A 171 -1.58 -18.01 -5.44
N ILE A 172 -1.45 -19.11 -4.70
CA ILE A 172 -1.20 -20.45 -5.25
C ILE A 172 -2.41 -20.91 -6.06
N ILE A 173 -3.64 -20.78 -5.54
CA ILE A 173 -4.87 -21.15 -6.27
C ILE A 173 -4.96 -20.36 -7.58
N TYR A 174 -4.67 -19.06 -7.55
CA TYR A 174 -4.61 -18.24 -8.75
C TYR A 174 -3.55 -18.74 -9.75
N TYR A 175 -2.34 -19.07 -9.28
CA TYR A 175 -1.28 -19.61 -10.12
C TYR A 175 -1.65 -20.96 -10.75
N GLU A 176 -2.27 -21.87 -9.99
CA GLU A 176 -2.73 -23.16 -10.51
C GLU A 176 -3.81 -22.97 -11.56
N ALA A 177 -4.77 -22.07 -11.33
CA ALA A 177 -5.80 -21.73 -12.32
C ALA A 177 -5.23 -21.07 -13.58
N MET A 178 -4.17 -20.27 -13.44
CA MET A 178 -3.42 -19.72 -14.57
C MET A 178 -2.77 -20.82 -15.41
N LYS A 179 -2.14 -21.79 -14.75
CA LYS A 179 -1.45 -22.90 -15.40
C LYS A 179 -2.42 -23.85 -16.10
N ALA A 180 -3.59 -24.10 -15.51
CA ALA A 180 -4.62 -24.95 -16.10
C ALA A 180 -5.14 -24.41 -17.44
N ASP A 181 -5.16 -23.09 -17.60
CA ASP A 181 -5.64 -22.44 -18.83
C ASP A 181 -4.54 -22.20 -19.88
N GLU A 182 -3.27 -22.55 -19.58
CA GLU A 182 -2.11 -22.30 -20.43
C GLU A 182 -2.26 -22.89 -21.84
N GLU A 183 -2.75 -24.12 -21.95
CA GLU A 183 -2.95 -24.83 -23.22
C GLU A 183 -3.95 -24.10 -24.12
N GLN A 184 -5.09 -23.67 -23.55
CA GLN A 184 -6.11 -22.92 -24.28
C GLN A 184 -5.62 -21.55 -24.76
N TYR A 185 -4.75 -20.88 -24.02
CA TYR A 185 -4.16 -19.61 -24.43
C TYR A 185 -3.17 -19.77 -25.58
N MET A 186 -2.32 -20.79 -25.51
CA MET A 186 -1.30 -21.09 -26.51
C MET A 186 -1.94 -21.54 -27.84
N GLU A 187 -3.06 -22.25 -27.79
CA GLU A 187 -3.76 -22.75 -28.97
C GLU A 187 -4.79 -21.77 -29.56
N GLY A 188 -5.49 -21.01 -28.72
CA GLY A 188 -6.68 -20.25 -29.15
C GLY A 188 -6.47 -18.77 -29.46
N SER A 189 -5.42 -18.11 -28.95
CA SER A 189 -5.39 -16.63 -28.90
C SER A 189 -4.16 -15.94 -29.49
N GLY A 190 -3.09 -16.65 -29.87
CA GLY A 190 -1.90 -16.05 -30.51
C GLY A 190 -1.19 -14.95 -29.71
N GLY A 191 -1.62 -14.67 -28.47
CA GLY A 191 -1.24 -13.51 -27.67
C GLY A 191 0.01 -13.69 -26.80
N GLY A 192 0.61 -14.88 -26.80
CA GLY A 192 1.76 -15.21 -25.94
C GLY A 192 1.40 -15.37 -24.45
N ILE A 193 2.44 -15.43 -23.61
CA ILE A 193 2.33 -15.71 -22.16
C ILE A 193 1.95 -14.42 -21.40
N MET A 194 0.71 -13.97 -21.52
CA MET A 194 0.19 -12.84 -20.72
C MET A 194 -0.65 -13.35 -19.53
N PRO A 195 -0.64 -12.66 -18.37
CA PRO A 195 -1.48 -13.08 -17.24
C PRO A 195 -2.98 -12.94 -17.57
N ARG A 196 -3.79 -13.93 -17.16
CA ARG A 196 -5.25 -14.05 -17.41
C ARG A 196 -6.03 -12.79 -17.08
N PHE A 197 -5.64 -12.11 -16.01
CA PHE A 197 -6.20 -10.82 -15.61
C PHE A 197 -6.26 -9.82 -16.77
N TRP A 198 -5.24 -9.80 -17.65
CA TRP A 198 -5.15 -8.85 -18.76
C TRP A 198 -5.94 -9.29 -20.01
N TYR A 199 -6.22 -10.58 -20.17
CA TYR A 199 -6.92 -11.11 -21.35
C TYR A 199 -8.43 -11.21 -21.15
N HIS A 200 -8.88 -11.61 -19.97
CA HIS A 200 -10.30 -11.87 -19.69
C HIS A 200 -10.83 -11.23 -18.41
N GLY A 201 -10.00 -10.53 -17.62
CA GLY A 201 -10.42 -9.77 -16.43
C GLY A 201 -11.03 -10.58 -15.28
N ASN A 202 -11.27 -11.87 -15.46
CA ASN A 202 -12.11 -12.67 -14.57
C ASN A 202 -11.33 -13.81 -13.92
N PHE A 203 -11.21 -13.73 -12.60
CA PHE A 203 -10.87 -14.84 -11.70
C PHE A 203 -11.82 -14.83 -10.50
N PRO A 204 -12.44 -15.98 -10.13
CA PRO A 204 -12.36 -17.27 -10.82
C PRO A 204 -13.08 -17.27 -12.18
N ARG A 205 -12.80 -18.29 -13.00
CA ARG A 205 -13.49 -18.52 -14.28
C ARG A 205 -14.99 -18.70 -14.04
N PHE A 206 -15.84 -18.04 -14.82
CA PHE A 206 -17.26 -18.39 -14.87
C PHE A 206 -17.41 -19.86 -15.24
N GLU A 207 -18.34 -20.59 -14.60
CA GLU A 207 -18.54 -22.02 -14.84
C GLU A 207 -18.77 -22.35 -16.32
N GLU A 208 -19.41 -21.44 -17.04
CA GLU A 208 -19.72 -21.53 -18.47
C GLU A 208 -18.47 -21.62 -19.37
N LEU A 209 -17.33 -21.15 -18.88
CA LEU A 209 -16.06 -21.08 -19.62
C LEU A 209 -15.06 -22.17 -19.20
N LYS A 210 -15.41 -23.07 -18.27
CA LYS A 210 -14.54 -24.16 -17.79
C LYS A 210 -14.60 -25.44 -18.66
N GLN A 211 -14.90 -25.29 -19.95
CA GLN A 211 -14.95 -26.41 -20.90
C GLN A 211 -13.55 -26.92 -21.24
#